data_AF-A0A383CIZ4-F1
#
_entry.id   AF-A0A383CIZ4-F1
#
_cell.length_a   1.000
_cell.length_b   1.000
_cell.length_c   1.000
_cell.angle_alpha   90.00
_cell.angle_beta   90.00
_cell.angle_gamma   90.00
#
_symmetry.space_group_name_H-M   'P 1'
#
loop_
_entity.id
_entity.type
_entity.pdbx_description
1 polymer ?
#
loop_
_entity_poly.entity_id
_entity_poly.type
_entity_poly.pdbx_seq_one_letter_code
_entity_poly.pdbx_strand_id
1 'polypeptide(L)'
;RSEGHRPTPGDIAAKTNQSVERIEQVMQIVKEPLSLDMPVGDEGSAVLADFVENQRSDNPSEDVVRHNLSEKVIQALETLTPREEKVLRLRFGIGEERDYTLEEVGVGFEVTRERIRQIEAKALTKLRQPGRSKRLKSFVE
;
A
#
# COMPACT_ATOMS: atom_id res chain seq x y z
N ARG A 1 50.24 -16.55 15.48
CA ARG A 1 50.49 -15.17 15.00
C ARG A 1 49.15 -14.63 14.51
N SER A 2 48.47 -13.81 15.29
CA SER A 2 47.28 -13.10 14.81
C SER A 2 47.77 -11.92 13.98
N GLU A 3 47.56 -12.00 12.67
CA GLU A 3 47.78 -10.87 11.77
C GLU A 3 46.94 -9.68 12.26
N GLY A 4 47.52 -8.47 12.24
CA GLY A 4 46.92 -7.24 12.77
C GLY A 4 45.72 -6.71 11.97
N HIS A 5 44.95 -7.58 11.33
CA HIS A 5 43.74 -7.24 10.59
C HIS A 5 42.53 -7.37 11.50
N ARG A 6 41.53 -6.48 11.31
CA ARG A 6 40.25 -6.60 12.00
C ARG A 6 39.61 -7.93 11.58
N PRO A 7 39.10 -8.73 12.54
CA PRO A 7 38.48 -10.01 12.23
C PRO A 7 37.24 -9.80 11.37
N THR A 8 37.10 -10.63 10.33
CA THR A 8 35.92 -10.62 9.46
C THR A 8 34.72 -11.28 10.16
N PRO A 9 33.47 -11.05 9.68
CA PRO A 9 32.30 -11.75 10.20
C PRO A 9 32.45 -13.28 10.17
N GLY A 10 33.15 -13.83 9.15
CA GLY A 10 33.46 -15.26 9.04
C GLY A 10 34.42 -15.77 10.12
N ASP A 11 35.45 -14.99 10.46
CA ASP A 11 36.40 -15.35 11.53
C ASP A 11 35.74 -15.38 12.91
N ILE A 12 34.79 -14.47 13.13
CA ILE A 12 34.03 -14.38 14.37
C ILE A 12 33.03 -15.53 14.44
N ALA A 13 32.32 -15.83 13.34
CA ALA A 13 31.41 -16.96 13.25
C ALA A 13 32.11 -18.30 13.57
N ALA A 14 33.30 -18.53 12.99
CA ALA A 14 34.09 -19.73 13.22
C ALA A 14 34.54 -19.90 14.68
N LYS A 15 34.86 -18.79 15.38
CA LYS A 15 35.26 -18.83 16.80
C LYS A 15 34.10 -18.89 17.78
N THR A 16 32.94 -18.36 17.40
CA THR A 16 31.75 -18.28 18.27
C THR A 16 30.74 -19.38 18.01
N ASN A 17 30.97 -20.22 16.99
CA ASN A 17 30.08 -21.29 16.53
C ASN A 17 28.66 -20.78 16.21
N GLN A 18 28.57 -19.55 15.69
CA GLN A 18 27.34 -18.92 15.22
C GLN A 18 27.35 -18.78 13.69
N SER A 19 26.19 -18.63 13.06
CA SER A 19 26.12 -18.39 11.62
C SER A 19 26.67 -17.00 11.27
N VAL A 20 27.27 -16.88 10.08
CA VAL A 20 27.80 -15.60 9.57
C VAL A 20 26.69 -14.55 9.52
N GLU A 21 25.49 -14.93 9.07
CA GLU A 21 24.30 -14.07 9.01
C GLU A 21 23.95 -13.49 10.39
N ARG A 22 24.05 -14.29 11.46
CA ARG A 22 23.79 -13.83 12.82
C ARG A 22 24.85 -12.84 13.30
N ILE A 23 26.12 -13.08 12.97
CA ILE A 23 27.21 -12.15 13.28
C ILE A 23 27.03 -10.83 12.55
N GLU A 24 26.65 -10.85 11.27
CA GLU A 24 26.37 -9.64 10.48
C GLU A 24 25.21 -8.84 11.06
N GLN A 25 24.11 -9.49 11.44
CA GLN A 25 22.98 -8.84 12.10
C GLN A 25 23.39 -8.17 13.42
N VAL A 26 24.14 -8.89 14.27
CA VAL A 26 24.63 -8.33 15.53
C VAL A 26 25.56 -7.14 15.29
N MET A 27 26.45 -7.21 14.30
CA MET A 27 27.33 -6.10 13.93
C MET A 27 26.58 -4.88 13.40
N GLN A 28 25.43 -5.07 12.74
CA GLN A 28 24.58 -3.95 12.32
C GLN A 28 23.85 -3.31 13.50
N ILE A 29 23.39 -4.10 14.47
CA ILE A 29 22.67 -3.61 15.67
C ILE A 29 23.58 -2.80 16.60
N VAL A 30 24.85 -3.17 16.69
CA VAL A 30 25.83 -2.53 17.60
C VAL A 30 26.32 -1.18 17.09
N LYS A 31 25.95 -0.76 15.86
CA LYS A 31 26.31 0.56 15.35
C LYS A 31 25.58 1.63 16.16
N GLU A 32 26.32 2.57 16.71
CA GLU A 32 25.76 3.73 17.41
C GLU A 32 24.90 4.56 16.42
N PRO A 33 23.70 5.00 16.84
CA PRO A 33 22.88 5.87 16.00
C PRO A 33 23.61 7.21 15.77
N LEU A 34 23.62 7.66 14.52
CA LEU A 34 24.16 8.97 14.17
C LEU A 34 23.14 10.06 14.51
N SER A 35 23.64 11.22 14.95
CA SER A 35 22.79 12.39 15.17
C SER A 35 22.30 12.96 13.85
N LEU A 36 21.02 13.32 13.79
CA LEU A 36 20.43 14.03 12.65
C LEU A 36 20.95 15.48 12.53
N ASP A 37 21.46 16.05 13.63
CA ASP A 37 22.06 17.39 13.65
C ASP A 37 23.53 17.41 13.18
N MET A 38 24.05 16.24 12.75
CA MET A 38 25.43 16.15 12.28
C MET A 38 25.58 16.93 10.96
N PRO A 39 26.52 17.89 10.86
CA PRO A 39 26.73 18.65 9.62
C PRO A 39 27.22 17.73 8.50
N VAL A 40 26.80 18.02 7.27
CA VAL A 40 27.16 17.27 6.07
C VAL A 40 27.90 18.20 5.10
N GLY A 41 29.11 17.81 4.71
CA GLY A 41 29.97 18.58 3.81
C GLY A 41 30.78 19.70 4.48
N ASP A 42 31.71 20.29 3.75
CA ASP A 42 32.67 21.28 4.27
C ASP A 42 32.06 22.68 4.52
N GLU A 43 30.92 22.99 3.88
CA GLU A 43 30.30 24.32 3.98
C GLU A 43 29.32 24.48 5.16
N GLY A 44 29.14 23.43 5.99
CA GLY A 44 28.51 23.49 7.32
C GLY A 44 27.06 23.99 7.39
N SER A 45 26.37 24.16 6.26
CA SER A 45 25.02 24.72 6.21
C SER A 45 23.92 23.65 6.20
N ALA A 46 24.24 22.42 5.79
CA ALA A 46 23.30 21.30 5.74
C ALA A 46 23.60 20.30 6.86
N VAL A 47 22.55 19.79 7.49
CA VAL A 47 22.63 18.74 8.51
C VAL A 47 22.08 17.42 7.95
N LEU A 48 22.43 16.30 8.58
CA LEU A 48 22.00 14.96 8.15
C LEU A 48 20.47 14.87 8.04
N ALA A 49 19.74 15.58 8.90
CA ALA A 49 18.28 15.68 8.88
C ALA A 49 17.73 16.19 7.54
N ASP A 50 18.44 17.10 6.85
CA ASP A 50 17.99 17.73 5.61
C ASP A 50 17.93 16.72 4.44
N PHE A 51 18.59 15.58 4.57
CA PHE A 51 18.65 14.52 3.56
C PHE A 51 17.77 13.31 3.89
N VAL A 52 17.13 13.30 5.06
CA VAL A 52 16.22 12.22 5.46
C VAL A 52 14.84 12.55 4.91
N GLU A 53 14.48 11.93 3.79
CA GLU A 53 13.14 12.03 3.23
C GLU A 53 12.10 11.48 4.22
N ASN A 54 11.05 12.27 4.47
CA ASN A 54 9.94 11.84 5.29
C ASN A 54 9.06 10.85 4.49
N GLN A 55 9.35 9.56 4.60
CA GLN A 55 8.54 8.50 3.97
C GLN A 55 7.10 8.40 4.51
N ARG A 56 6.74 9.18 5.54
CA ARG A 56 5.39 9.22 6.13
C ARG A 56 4.58 10.43 5.70
N SER A 57 5.15 11.39 4.97
CA SER A 57 4.36 12.51 4.48
C SER A 57 3.56 12.09 3.26
N ASP A 58 2.23 12.18 3.37
CA ASP A 58 1.33 12.02 2.23
C ASP A 58 1.72 13.01 1.13
N ASN A 59 1.97 12.51 -0.08
CA ASN A 59 2.27 13.34 -1.24
C ASN A 59 0.98 14.05 -1.68
N PRO A 60 0.90 15.40 -1.63
CA PRO A 60 -0.33 16.11 -2.01
C PRO A 60 -0.82 15.77 -3.42
N SER A 61 0.09 15.39 -4.32
CA SER A 61 -0.25 14.96 -5.67
C SER A 61 -0.98 13.60 -5.67
N GLU A 62 -0.57 12.68 -4.81
CA GLU A 62 -1.25 11.38 -4.65
C GLU A 62 -2.65 11.55 -4.05
N ASP A 63 -2.82 12.47 -3.10
CA ASP A 63 -4.13 12.76 -2.51
C ASP A 63 -5.11 13.32 -3.56
N VAL A 64 -4.65 14.22 -4.42
CA VAL A 64 -5.45 14.74 -5.54
C VAL A 64 -5.84 13.61 -6.50
N VAL A 65 -4.92 12.69 -6.82
CA VAL A 65 -5.22 11.54 -7.69
C VAL A 65 -6.24 10.61 -7.05
N ARG A 66 -6.10 10.30 -5.75
CA ARG A 66 -7.05 9.47 -4.99
C ARG A 66 -8.44 10.11 -4.93
N HIS A 67 -8.50 11.42 -4.71
CA HIS A 67 -9.77 12.14 -4.69
C HIS A 67 -10.46 12.10 -6.06
N ASN A 68 -9.73 12.39 -7.13
CA ASN A 68 -10.24 12.31 -8.50
C ASN A 68 -10.72 10.89 -8.86
N LEU A 69 -9.98 9.86 -8.45
CA LEU A 69 -10.38 8.46 -8.66
C LEU A 69 -11.71 8.17 -7.97
N SER A 70 -11.85 8.58 -6.71
CA SER A 70 -13.08 8.38 -5.92
C SER A 70 -14.30 9.01 -6.62
N GLU A 71 -14.19 10.26 -7.07
CA GLU A 71 -15.27 10.92 -7.81
C GLU A 71 -15.64 10.17 -9.10
N LYS A 72 -14.64 9.71 -9.87
CA LYS A 72 -14.88 8.99 -11.12
C LYS A 72 -15.52 7.63 -10.90
N VAL A 73 -15.17 6.94 -9.81
CA VAL A 73 -15.82 5.69 -9.41
C VAL A 73 -17.28 5.95 -9.06
N ILE A 74 -17.58 6.98 -8.26
CA ILE A 74 -18.96 7.35 -7.92
C ILE A 74 -19.77 7.65 -9.18
N GLN A 75 -19.26 8.49 -10.08
CA GLN A 75 -19.91 8.81 -11.36
C GLN A 75 -20.14 7.57 -12.23
N ALA A 76 -19.25 6.57 -12.20
CA ALA A 76 -19.42 5.34 -12.95
C ALA A 76 -20.52 4.46 -12.35
N LEU A 77 -20.58 4.37 -11.02
CA LEU A 77 -21.61 3.63 -10.27
C LEU A 77 -23.02 4.19 -10.51
N GLU A 78 -23.16 5.52 -10.55
CA GLU A 78 -24.44 6.21 -10.83
C GLU A 78 -25.04 5.86 -12.21
N THR A 79 -24.25 5.33 -13.14
CA THR A 79 -24.76 4.89 -14.45
C THR A 79 -25.40 3.50 -14.45
N LEU A 80 -25.34 2.79 -13.32
CA LEU A 80 -25.95 1.48 -13.12
C LEU A 80 -27.39 1.63 -12.63
N THR A 81 -28.12 0.51 -12.57
CA THR A 81 -29.42 0.54 -11.91
C THR A 81 -29.23 0.71 -10.39
N PRO A 82 -30.18 1.33 -9.66
CA PRO A 82 -30.05 1.55 -8.21
C PRO A 82 -29.72 0.28 -7.41
N ARG A 83 -30.25 -0.86 -7.87
CA ARG A 83 -29.98 -2.17 -7.27
C ARG A 83 -28.55 -2.66 -7.53
N GLU A 84 -28.04 -2.50 -8.76
CA GLU A 84 -26.66 -2.87 -9.11
C GLU A 84 -25.65 -1.96 -8.39
N GLU A 85 -25.91 -0.66 -8.35
CA GLU A 85 -25.09 0.32 -7.63
C GLU A 85 -25.01 -0.03 -6.14
N LYS A 86 -26.15 -0.23 -5.47
CA LYS A 86 -26.14 -0.52 -4.03
C LYS A 86 -25.45 -1.84 -3.69
N VAL A 87 -25.61 -2.87 -4.54
CA VAL A 87 -24.86 -4.14 -4.39
C VAL A 87 -23.36 -3.90 -4.49
N LEU A 88 -22.87 -3.14 -5.47
CA LEU A 88 -21.44 -2.84 -5.59
C LEU A 88 -20.93 -1.98 -4.43
N ARG A 89 -21.68 -0.97 -3.98
CA ARG A 89 -21.29 -0.14 -2.84
C ARG A 89 -21.09 -0.95 -1.57
N LEU A 90 -22.03 -1.85 -1.25
CA LEU A 90 -21.90 -2.74 -0.09
C LEU A 90 -20.77 -3.76 -0.26
N ARG A 91 -20.62 -4.36 -1.45
CA ARG A 91 -19.58 -5.37 -1.69
C ARG A 91 -18.16 -4.82 -1.61
N PHE A 92 -17.95 -3.55 -1.95
CA PHE A 92 -16.64 -2.91 -2.00
C PHE A 92 -16.45 -1.81 -0.95
N GLY A 93 -17.41 -1.60 -0.04
CA GLY A 93 -17.32 -0.58 1.01
C GLY A 93 -17.36 0.88 0.50
N ILE A 94 -17.91 1.12 -0.69
CA ILE A 94 -17.87 2.46 -1.32
C ILE A 94 -18.95 3.37 -0.70
N GLY A 95 -18.52 4.23 0.22
CA GLY A 95 -19.42 5.09 0.99
C GLY A 95 -20.16 4.35 2.11
N GLU A 96 -19.65 3.18 2.50
CA GLU A 96 -20.16 2.36 3.60
C GLU A 96 -19.07 2.22 4.68
N GLU A 97 -19.46 1.88 5.91
CA GLU A 97 -18.51 1.72 7.02
C GLU A 97 -17.50 0.57 6.79
N ARG A 98 -17.93 -0.47 6.06
CA ARG A 98 -17.13 -1.65 5.72
C ARG A 98 -17.65 -2.31 4.45
N ASP A 99 -16.87 -3.25 3.92
CA ASP A 99 -17.32 -4.17 2.89
C ASP A 99 -18.18 -5.30 3.48
N TYR A 100 -19.11 -5.81 2.68
CA TYR A 100 -20.03 -6.88 3.05
C TYR A 100 -19.84 -8.10 2.16
N THR A 101 -20.00 -9.29 2.72
CA THR A 101 -19.94 -10.55 1.97
C THR A 101 -21.17 -10.72 1.06
N LEU A 102 -21.07 -11.60 0.05
CA LEU A 102 -22.21 -11.94 -0.81
C LEU A 102 -23.42 -12.47 -0.03
N GLU A 103 -23.18 -13.14 1.10
CA GLU A 103 -24.22 -13.70 1.96
C GLU A 103 -24.92 -12.60 2.75
N GLU A 104 -24.17 -11.70 3.39
CA GLU A 104 -24.73 -10.54 4.12
C GLU A 104 -25.52 -9.61 3.20
N VAL A 105 -24.99 -9.33 2.00
CA VAL A 105 -25.73 -8.56 0.99
C VAL A 105 -26.97 -9.33 0.53
N GLY A 106 -26.89 -10.65 0.39
CA GLY A 106 -28.04 -11.49 0.04
C GLY A 106 -29.18 -11.38 1.05
N VAL A 107 -28.84 -11.45 2.35
CA VAL A 107 -29.79 -11.26 3.45
C VAL A 107 -30.44 -9.88 3.37
N GLY A 108 -29.65 -8.80 3.19
CA GLY A 108 -30.18 -7.44 3.11
C GLY A 108 -31.08 -7.15 1.89
N PHE A 109 -30.95 -7.93 0.82
CA PHE A 109 -31.77 -7.82 -0.40
C PHE A 109 -32.84 -8.91 -0.53
N GLU A 110 -33.01 -9.76 0.49
CA GLU A 110 -33.93 -10.90 0.49
C GLU A 110 -33.76 -11.82 -0.74
N VAL A 111 -32.50 -12.07 -1.11
CA VAL A 111 -32.15 -12.92 -2.24
C VAL A 111 -31.00 -13.87 -1.90
N THR A 112 -30.85 -14.91 -2.71
CA THR A 112 -29.76 -15.87 -2.52
C THR A 112 -28.40 -15.23 -2.79
N ARG A 113 -27.36 -15.78 -2.15
CA ARG A 113 -25.96 -15.43 -2.41
C ARG A 113 -25.62 -15.47 -3.90
N GLU A 114 -26.04 -16.53 -4.60
CA GLU A 114 -25.78 -16.68 -6.04
C GLU A 114 -26.47 -15.58 -6.86
N ARG A 115 -27.65 -15.11 -6.41
CA ARG A 115 -28.31 -13.98 -7.05
C ARG A 115 -27.51 -12.69 -6.92
N ILE A 116 -26.92 -12.41 -5.75
CA ILE A 116 -26.01 -11.26 -5.59
C ILE A 116 -24.78 -11.40 -6.50
N ARG A 117 -24.18 -12.59 -6.57
CA ARG A 117 -23.03 -12.85 -7.45
C ARG A 117 -23.35 -12.56 -8.93
N GLN A 118 -24.54 -12.95 -9.38
CA GLN A 118 -25.01 -12.64 -10.74
C GLN A 118 -25.20 -11.14 -10.98
N ILE A 119 -25.77 -10.42 -10.00
CA ILE A 119 -25.95 -8.97 -10.09
C ILE A 119 -24.58 -8.27 -10.15
N GLU A 120 -23.64 -8.67 -9.29
CA GLU A 120 -22.27 -8.16 -9.27
C GLU A 120 -21.58 -8.37 -10.62
N ALA A 121 -21.57 -9.60 -11.13
CA ALA A 121 -20.97 -9.92 -12.42
C ALA A 121 -21.57 -9.08 -13.56
N LYS A 122 -22.90 -8.96 -13.60
CA LYS A 122 -23.60 -8.16 -14.62
C LYS A 122 -23.23 -6.68 -14.52
N ALA A 123 -23.17 -6.13 -13.31
CA ALA A 123 -22.80 -4.73 -13.08
C ALA A 123 -21.36 -4.46 -13.51
N LEU A 124 -20.41 -5.33 -13.15
CA LEU A 124 -19.02 -5.26 -13.58
C LEU A 124 -18.87 -5.35 -15.10
N THR A 125 -19.63 -6.23 -15.76
CA THR A 125 -19.67 -6.29 -17.22
C THR A 125 -20.13 -4.97 -17.85
N LYS A 126 -21.15 -4.30 -17.26
CA LYS A 126 -21.61 -2.98 -17.73
C LYS A 126 -20.55 -1.90 -17.55
N LEU A 127 -19.85 -1.88 -16.42
CA LEU A 127 -18.77 -0.92 -16.15
C LEU A 127 -17.56 -1.12 -17.08
N ARG A 128 -17.30 -2.36 -17.52
CA ARG A 128 -16.22 -2.67 -18.47
C ARG A 128 -16.47 -2.13 -19.89
N GLN A 129 -17.70 -1.78 -20.25
CA GLN A 129 -18.02 -1.26 -21.59
C GLN A 129 -17.21 0.01 -21.92
N PRO A 130 -16.71 0.20 -23.16
CA PRO A 130 -15.77 1.28 -23.50
C PRO A 130 -16.26 2.69 -23.13
N GLY A 131 -17.57 2.94 -23.22
CA GLY A 131 -18.16 4.24 -22.86
C GLY A 131 -18.04 4.59 -21.38
N ARG A 132 -17.99 3.58 -20.49
CA ARG A 132 -17.84 3.74 -19.04
C ARG A 132 -16.40 3.52 -18.58
N SER A 133 -15.72 2.50 -19.12
CA SER A 133 -14.37 2.13 -18.70
C SER A 133 -13.30 3.15 -19.12
N LYS A 134 -13.50 3.92 -20.21
CA LYS A 134 -12.57 5.00 -20.60
C LYS A 134 -12.31 6.00 -19.47
N ARG A 135 -13.31 6.26 -18.61
CA ARG A 135 -13.20 7.22 -17.49
C ARG A 135 -12.36 6.70 -16.32
N LEU A 136 -12.20 5.38 -16.21
CA LEU A 136 -11.48 4.71 -15.12
C LEU A 136 -10.11 4.19 -15.56
N LYS A 137 -9.92 3.94 -16.87
CA LYS A 137 -8.65 3.44 -17.42
C LYS A 137 -7.46 4.37 -17.21
N SER A 138 -7.67 5.67 -17.10
CA SER A 138 -6.60 6.65 -16.85
C SER A 138 -5.99 6.57 -15.45
N PHE A 139 -6.56 5.75 -14.55
CA PHE A 139 -6.09 5.58 -13.17
C PHE A 139 -5.40 4.23 -12.92
N VAL A 140 -5.17 3.43 -13.96
CA VAL A 140 -4.59 2.07 -13.88
C VAL A 140 -3.24 2.01 -14.62
N GLU A 141 -2.46 3.11 -14.59
CA GLU A 141 -1.06 3.07 -15.06
C GLU A 141 -0.17 2.25 -14.13
#